data_AF-A0A7X9MSU7-F1
#
_entry.id   AF-A0A7X9MSU7-F1
#
_cell.length_a   1.000
_cell.length_b   1.000
_cell.length_c   1.000
_cell.angle_alpha   90.00
_cell.angle_beta   90.00
_cell.angle_gamma   90.00
#
_symmetry.space_group_name_H-M   'P 1'
#
loop_
_entity.id
_entity.type
_entity.pdbx_description
1 polymer ?
#
loop_
_entity_poly.entity_id
_entity_poly.type
_entity_poly.pdbx_seq_one_letter_code
_entity_poly.pdbx_strand_id
1 'polypeptide(L)' 'MIWLLIIPTLGVLLFLNIITLLQKLKDGKNYHNQKVLGAVILFILLFFLTFFLLEGSNVQY' A
#
# COMPACT_ATOMS: atom_id res chain seq x y z
N MET A 1 6.06 4.63 17.63
CA MET A 1 7.17 5.14 16.80
C MET A 1 7.40 4.32 15.53
N ILE A 2 7.32 2.98 15.57
CA ILE A 2 7.53 2.12 14.38
C ILE A 2 6.57 2.44 13.21
N TRP A 3 5.32 2.82 13.51
CA TRP A 3 4.31 3.17 12.51
C TRP A 3 4.67 4.37 11.63
N LEU A 4 5.46 5.32 12.16
CA LEU A 4 5.95 6.48 11.41
C LEU A 4 6.94 6.09 10.30
N LEU A 5 7.52 4.89 10.36
CA LEU A 5 8.37 4.34 9.31
C LEU A 5 7.60 3.38 8.40
N ILE A 6 6.76 2.52 8.98
CA ILE A 6 6.00 1.52 8.22
C ILE A 6 5.07 2.16 7.20
N ILE A 7 4.32 3.21 7.58
CA ILE A 7 3.34 3.84 6.67
C ILE A 7 4.02 4.47 5.45
N PRO A 8 5.07 5.31 5.60
CA PRO A 8 5.81 5.82 4.45
C PRO A 8 6.45 4.72 3.60
N THR A 9 7.01 3.68 4.21
CA THR A 9 7.60 2.55 3.46
C THR A 9 6.56 1.84 2.61
N LEU A 10 5.36 1.57 3.15
CA LEU A 10 4.25 0.98 2.38
C LEU A 10 3.82 1.88 1.22
N GLY A 11 3.78 3.20 1.42
CA GLY A 11 3.51 4.16 0.36
C GLY A 11 4.55 4.12 -0.77
N VAL A 12 5.83 4.08 -0.43
CA VAL A 12 6.92 3.94 -1.41
C VAL A 12 6.81 2.61 -2.17
N LEU A 13 6.55 1.50 -1.47
CA LEU A 13 6.38 0.19 -2.09
C LEU A 13 5.17 0.16 -3.05
N LEU A 14 4.05 0.79 -2.66
CA LEU A 14 2.88 0.89 -3.54
C LEU A 14 3.20 1.70 -4.79
N PHE A 15 3.88 2.84 -4.65
CA PHE A 15 4.28 3.68 -5.77
C PHE A 15 5.22 2.94 -6.72
N LEU A 16 6.26 2.28 -6.21
CA LEU A 16 7.18 1.47 -7.02
C LEU A 16 6.44 0.33 -7.74
N ASN A 17 5.46 -0.30 -7.09
CA ASN A 17 4.65 -1.33 -7.74
C ASN A 17 3.83 -0.75 -8.91
N ILE A 18 3.25 0.45 -8.76
CA ILE A 18 2.51 1.14 -9.83
C ILE A 18 3.44 1.50 -11.00
N ILE A 19 4.61 2.09 -10.74
CA ILE A 19 5.58 2.42 -11.80
C ILE A 19 6.05 1.16 -12.53
N THR A 20 6.34 0.09 -11.79
CA THR A 20 6.74 -1.19 -12.38
C THR A 20 5.61 -1.81 -13.20
N LEU A 21 4.37 -1.72 -12.73
CA LEU A 21 3.19 -2.17 -13.48
C LEU A 21 3.05 -1.39 -14.79
N LEU A 22 3.15 -0.07 -14.75
CA LEU A 22 3.09 0.79 -15.94
C LEU A 22 4.18 0.46 -16.95
N GLN A 23 5.42 0.25 -16.50
CA GLN A 23 6.52 -0.18 -17.36
C GLN A 23 6.25 -1.54 -18.00
N LYS A 24 5.77 -2.52 -17.22
CA LYS A 24 5.45 -3.84 -17.74
C LYS A 24 4.29 -3.80 -18.75
N LEU A 25 3.26 -2.98 -18.50
CA LEU A 25 2.16 -2.77 -19.43
C LEU A 25 2.65 -2.15 -20.74
N LYS A 26 3.49 -1.11 -20.65
CA LYS A 26 4.10 -0.47 -21.83
C LYS A 26 4.94 -1.46 -22.64
N ASP A 27 5.68 -2.33 -21.98
CA ASP A 27 6.54 -3.33 -22.61
C ASP A 27 5.79 -4.61 -23.05
N GLY A 28 4.47 -4.71 -22.84
CA GLY A 28 3.70 -5.92 -23.12
C GLY A 28 4.09 -7.14 -22.26
N LYS A 29 4.74 -6.92 -21.12
CA LYS A 29 5.24 -7.96 -20.22
C LYS A 29 4.16 -8.43 -19.25
N ASN A 30 4.29 -9.67 -18.80
CA ASN A 30 3.41 -10.22 -17.76
C ASN A 30 3.55 -9.42 -16.43
N TYR A 31 2.41 -8.95 -15.93
CA TYR A 31 2.28 -8.12 -14.74
C TYR A 31 1.52 -8.80 -13.59
N HIS A 32 1.30 -10.12 -13.65
CA HIS A 32 0.57 -10.88 -12.63
C HIS A 32 1.10 -10.62 -11.21
N ASN A 33 2.43 -10.65 -11.04
CA ASN A 33 3.06 -10.44 -9.73
C ASN A 33 2.82 -9.02 -9.18
N GLN A 34 2.81 -8.01 -10.05
CA GLN A 34 2.54 -6.62 -9.67
C GLN A 34 1.07 -6.43 -9.28
N LYS A 35 0.17 -7.19 -9.90
CA LYS A 35 -1.25 -7.21 -9.53
C LYS A 35 -1.44 -7.78 -8.12
N VAL A 36 -0.83 -8.93 -7.84
CA VAL A 36 -0.90 -9.58 -6.51
C VAL A 36 -0.21 -8.72 -5.45
N LEU A 37 1.01 -8.26 -5.72
CA LEU A 37 1.78 -7.42 -4.79
C LEU A 37 1.05 -6.10 -4.51
N GLY A 38 0.50 -5.46 -5.55
CA GLY A 38 -0.29 -4.25 -5.40
C GLY A 38 -1.52 -4.44 -4.52
N ALA A 39 -2.25 -5.56 -4.70
CA ALA A 39 -3.40 -5.88 -3.85
C ALA A 39 -3.00 -6.10 -2.39
N VAL A 40 -1.89 -6.81 -2.14
CA VAL A 40 -1.39 -7.06 -0.78
C VAL A 40 -0.97 -5.75 -0.10
N ILE A 41 -0.18 -4.90 -0.78
CA ILE A 41 0.26 -3.62 -0.21
C ILE A 41 -0.94 -2.70 0.05
N LEU A 42 -1.90 -2.63 -0.88
CA LEU A 42 -3.09 -1.82 -0.73
C LEU A 42 -3.95 -2.31 0.45
N PHE A 43 -4.13 -3.62 0.60
CA PHE A 43 -4.84 -4.20 1.73
C PHE A 43 -4.20 -3.82 3.07
N ILE A 44 -2.88 -3.96 3.19
CA ILE A 44 -2.14 -3.60 4.40
C ILE A 44 -2.29 -2.11 4.71
N LEU A 45 -2.19 -1.25 3.69
CA LEU A 45 -2.34 0.20 3.85
C LEU A 45 -3.75 0.59 4.31
N LEU A 46 -4.79 0.00 3.71
CA LEU A 46 -6.18 0.24 4.11
C LEU A 46 -6.46 -0.30 5.52
N PHE A 47 -5.93 -1.47 5.87
CA PHE A 47 -6.06 -2.04 7.21
C PHE A 47 -5.50 -1.10 8.27
N PHE A 48 -4.28 -0.59 8.08
CA PHE A 48 -3.68 0.36 9.02
C PHE A 48 -4.40 1.70 9.06
N LEU A 49 -4.87 2.20 7.91
CA LEU A 49 -5.67 3.42 7.84
C LEU A 49 -6.97 3.27 8.65
N THR A 50 -7.71 2.19 8.43
CA THR A 50 -8.96 1.93 9.14
C THR A 50 -8.74 1.73 10.64
N PHE A 51 -7.69 1.00 11.03
CA PHE A 51 -7.31 0.83 12.44
C PHE A 51 -7.01 2.18 13.11
N PHE A 52 -6.20 3.04 12.46
CA PHE A 52 -5.85 4.35 12.99
C PHE A 52 -7.08 5.27 13.11
N LEU A 53 -7.98 5.27 12.12
CA LEU A 53 -9.22 6.05 12.16
C LEU A 53 -10.16 5.58 13.27
N LEU A 54 -10.29 4.26 13.48
CA LEU A 54 -11.09 3.68 14.56
C LEU A 54 -10.51 4.04 15.92
N GLU A 55 -9.21 3.87 16.15
CA GLU A 55 -8.58 4.21 17.42
C GLU A 55 -8.70 5.71 17.72
N GLY A 56 -8.49 6.57 16.71
CA GLY A 56 -8.70 8.01 16.83
C GLY A 56 -10.14 8.40 17.19
N SER A 57 -11.14 7.64 16.76
CA SER A 57 -12.56 7.88 17.09
C SER A 57 -12.94 7.48 18.52
N ASN A 58 -12.26 6.48 19.10
CA ASN A 58 -12.54 6.01 20.46
C ASN A 58 -11.92 6.88 21.56
N VAL A 59 -11.00 7.79 21.21
CA VAL A 59 -10.31 8.69 22.16
C VAL A 59 -11.10 9.99 22.40
N GLN A 60 -12.22 10.20 21.70
CA GLN A 60 -13.03 11.44 21.75
C GLN A 60 -14.24 11.37 22.70
N TYR A 61 -14.40 10.32 23.53
CA TYR A 61 -15.48 10.17 24.51
C TYR A 61 -14.95 9.85 25.91
#